data_AF-A0A2D6X4I3-F1
#
_entry.id   AF-A0A2D6X4I3-F1
#
_cell.length_a   1.000
_cell.length_b   1.000
_cell.length_c   1.000
_cell.angle_alpha   90.00
_cell.angle_beta   90.00
_cell.angle_gamma   90.00
#
_symmetry.space_group_name_H-M   'P 1'
#
loop_
_entity.id
_entity.type
_entity.pdbx_description
1 polymer ?
#
loop_
_entity_poly.entity_id
_entity_poly.type
_entity_poly.pdbx_seq_one_letter_code
_entity_poly.pdbx_strand_id
1 'polypeptide(L)'
;MPIGSLLQGREQQYVANQDDKGTWRVLDTWHETLKNMQPDDDVEDDNPAITILTEGAFIALVKEAARSGTLENANFSVEAAEVDETLVNELRQQINELTVALNSEKQNVVLSKKSLKETAMEHVVRLAAMDDMNSLSQ
;
A
#
# COMPACT_ATOMS: atom_id res chain seq x y z
N MET A 1 -20.20 -21.54 20.17
CA MET A 1 -19.86 -21.06 21.52
C MET A 1 -21.14 -20.46 22.12
N PRO A 2 -21.61 -20.93 23.30
CA PRO A 2 -22.86 -20.45 23.89
C PRO A 2 -22.63 -19.01 24.40
N ILE A 3 -23.15 -18.04 23.65
CA ILE A 3 -22.66 -16.66 23.69
C ILE A 3 -23.71 -15.67 24.20
N GLY A 4 -25.00 -15.92 24.01
CA GLY A 4 -26.02 -14.91 24.26
C GLY A 4 -26.12 -14.37 25.70
N SER A 5 -25.75 -15.12 26.75
CA SER A 5 -25.90 -14.65 28.16
C SER A 5 -24.83 -13.63 28.56
N LEU A 6 -23.72 -13.66 27.83
CA LEU A 6 -22.47 -12.97 28.20
C LEU A 6 -22.29 -11.65 27.44
N LEU A 7 -23.20 -11.33 26.52
CA LEU A 7 -23.10 -10.17 25.62
C LEU A 7 -23.95 -8.97 26.03
N GLN A 8 -25.09 -9.17 26.71
CA GLN A 8 -25.89 -8.05 27.22
C GLN A 8 -25.19 -7.43 28.45
N GLY A 9 -24.49 -6.31 28.25
CA GLY A 9 -23.90 -5.50 29.33
C GLY A 9 -22.38 -5.32 29.29
N ARG A 10 -21.69 -5.69 28.21
CA ARG A 10 -20.26 -5.37 28.04
C ARG A 10 -20.08 -3.91 27.61
N GLU A 11 -19.15 -3.22 28.28
CA GLU A 11 -18.70 -1.88 27.88
C GLU A 11 -18.01 -1.87 26.50
N GLN A 12 -17.48 -3.03 26.08
CA GLN A 12 -16.78 -3.19 24.80
C GLN A 12 -17.76 -3.59 23.70
N GLN A 13 -17.93 -2.72 22.70
CA GLN A 13 -18.80 -2.97 21.55
C GLN A 13 -18.29 -4.12 20.66
N TYR A 14 -16.99 -4.17 20.36
CA TYR A 14 -16.43 -5.15 19.42
C TYR A 14 -15.54 -6.17 20.13
N VAL A 15 -15.74 -7.45 19.81
CA VAL A 15 -14.92 -8.56 20.31
C VAL A 15 -14.38 -9.34 19.12
N ALA A 16 -13.05 -9.46 19.02
CA ALA A 16 -12.40 -10.23 17.96
C ALA A 16 -11.86 -11.55 18.52
N ASN A 17 -12.23 -12.67 17.90
CA ASN A 17 -11.71 -13.99 18.23
C ASN A 17 -11.12 -14.66 16.98
N GLN A 18 -9.93 -15.23 17.12
CA GLN A 18 -9.29 -16.02 16.07
C GLN A 18 -9.69 -17.49 16.20
N ASP A 19 -9.90 -18.17 15.08
CA ASP A 19 -10.03 -19.63 15.05
C ASP A 19 -8.72 -20.35 14.74
N ASP A 20 -8.75 -21.68 14.86
CA ASP A 20 -7.60 -22.55 14.62
C ASP A 20 -7.06 -22.48 13.17
N LYS A 21 -7.81 -21.87 12.24
CA LYS A 21 -7.45 -21.71 10.82
C LYS A 21 -6.92 -20.31 10.50
N GLY A 22 -6.77 -19.44 11.50
CA GLY A 22 -6.28 -18.07 11.32
C GLY A 22 -7.34 -17.09 10.80
N THR A 23 -8.62 -17.44 10.88
CA THR A 23 -9.73 -16.54 10.53
C THR A 23 -10.17 -15.78 11.77
N TRP A 24 -10.32 -14.46 11.62
CA TRP A 24 -10.76 -13.56 12.68
C TRP A 24 -12.26 -13.30 12.55
N ARG A 25 -13.01 -13.57 13.62
CA ARG A 25 -14.42 -13.21 13.75
C ARG A 25 -14.54 -12.01 14.67
N VAL A 26 -14.96 -10.87 14.11
CA VAL A 26 -15.24 -9.64 14.87
C VAL A 26 -16.73 -9.55 15.09
N LEU A 27 -17.15 -9.66 16.34
CA LEU A 27 -18.55 -9.58 16.76
C LEU A 27 -18.87 -8.18 17.29
N ASP A 28 -19.89 -7.54 16.72
CA ASP A 28 -20.52 -6.34 17.29
C ASP A 28 -21.56 -6.77 18.33
N THR A 29 -21.17 -6.69 19.60
CA THR A 29 -21.99 -7.10 20.74
C THR A 29 -23.18 -6.18 20.99
N TRP A 30 -23.22 -4.99 20.38
CA TRP A 30 -24.32 -4.04 20.52
C TRP A 30 -25.33 -4.15 19.37
N HIS A 31 -25.07 -5.02 18.40
CA HIS A 31 -25.93 -5.20 17.23
C HIS A 31 -27.31 -5.73 17.61
N GLU A 32 -28.37 -5.15 17.03
CA GLU A 32 -29.77 -5.42 17.38
C GLU A 32 -30.18 -6.89 17.19
N THR A 33 -29.58 -7.59 16.23
CA THR A 33 -29.87 -9.01 15.96
C THR A 33 -29.53 -9.93 17.13
N LEU A 34 -28.58 -9.53 17.99
CA LEU A 34 -28.18 -10.30 19.14
C LEU A 34 -29.14 -10.14 20.34
N LYS A 35 -29.96 -9.08 20.36
CA LYS A 35 -30.89 -8.82 21.49
C LYS A 35 -31.99 -9.86 21.62
N ASN A 36 -32.32 -10.54 20.54
CA ASN A 36 -33.38 -11.55 20.47
C ASN A 36 -32.83 -12.98 20.51
N MET A 37 -31.51 -13.17 20.59
CA MET A 37 -30.90 -14.50 20.67
C MET A 37 -30.91 -14.99 22.10
N GLN A 38 -31.11 -16.29 22.29
CA GLN A 38 -31.04 -16.87 23.61
C GLN A 38 -29.61 -16.96 24.10
N PRO A 39 -29.44 -16.98 25.42
CA PRO A 39 -28.13 -16.98 26.05
C PRO A 39 -27.16 -18.10 25.62
N ASP A 40 -27.69 -19.22 25.16
CA ASP A 40 -26.92 -20.39 24.75
C ASP A 40 -26.88 -20.57 23.23
N ASP A 41 -27.50 -19.65 22.47
CA ASP A 41 -27.48 -19.71 21.02
C ASP A 41 -26.10 -19.37 20.49
N ASP A 42 -25.65 -20.18 19.52
CA ASP A 42 -24.45 -19.90 18.73
C ASP A 42 -24.79 -18.84 17.68
N VAL A 43 -23.89 -17.88 17.48
CA VAL A 43 -24.02 -16.87 16.41
C VAL A 43 -23.37 -17.41 15.15
N GLU A 44 -24.17 -17.60 14.10
CA GLU A 44 -23.68 -18.07 12.80
C GLU A 44 -22.81 -17.03 12.08
N ASP A 45 -21.89 -17.53 11.26
CA ASP A 45 -20.89 -16.74 10.53
C ASP A 45 -21.51 -15.78 9.49
N ASP A 46 -22.75 -16.01 9.08
CA ASP A 46 -23.53 -15.17 8.16
C ASP A 46 -24.35 -14.08 8.87
N ASN A 47 -24.34 -14.06 10.21
CA ASN A 47 -25.06 -13.07 10.99
C ASN A 47 -24.49 -11.66 10.71
N PRO A 48 -25.35 -10.65 10.49
CA PRO A 48 -24.89 -9.28 10.22
C PRO A 48 -24.10 -8.64 11.38
N ALA A 49 -24.17 -9.20 12.59
CA ALA A 49 -23.35 -8.77 13.72
C ALA A 49 -21.89 -9.26 13.65
N ILE A 50 -21.56 -10.17 12.72
CA ILE A 50 -20.23 -10.74 12.57
C ILE A 50 -19.56 -10.20 11.31
N THR A 51 -18.32 -9.75 11.47
CA THR A 51 -17.41 -9.47 10.36
C THR A 51 -16.28 -10.48 10.37
N ILE A 52 -16.12 -11.19 9.24
CA ILE A 52 -15.08 -12.19 9.07
C ILE A 52 -13.91 -11.58 8.32
N LEU A 53 -12.72 -11.67 8.91
CA LEU A 53 -11.47 -11.17 8.35
C LEU A 53 -10.46 -12.31 8.23
N THR A 54 -9.68 -12.27 7.15
CA THR A 54 -8.45 -13.07 7.09
C THR A 54 -7.42 -12.50 8.06
N GLU A 55 -6.45 -13.32 8.48
CA GLU A 55 -5.35 -12.86 9.34
C GLU A 55 -4.65 -11.61 8.79
N GLY A 56 -4.34 -11.59 7.49
CA GLY A 56 -3.72 -10.44 6.84
C GLY A 56 -4.60 -9.18 6.89
N ALA A 57 -5.92 -9.33 6.69
CA ALA A 57 -6.85 -8.21 6.76
C ALA A 57 -6.98 -7.67 8.19
N PHE A 58 -7.01 -8.54 9.20
CA PHE A 58 -7.04 -8.15 10.60
C PHE A 58 -5.76 -7.41 11.01
N ILE A 59 -4.58 -7.93 10.64
CA ILE A 59 -3.30 -7.28 10.90
C ILE A 59 -3.23 -5.90 10.24
N ALA A 60 -3.71 -5.77 9.00
CA ALA A 60 -3.74 -4.49 8.30
C ALA A 60 -4.64 -3.46 9.00
N LEU A 61 -5.83 -3.89 9.44
CA LEU A 61 -6.76 -3.05 10.20
C LEU A 61 -6.13 -2.55 11.51
N VAL A 62 -5.49 -3.45 12.27
CA VAL A 62 -4.82 -3.10 13.53
C VAL A 62 -3.65 -2.14 13.30
N LYS A 63 -2.84 -2.36 12.27
CA LYS A 63 -1.73 -1.46 11.91
C LYS A 63 -2.22 -0.07 11.52
N GLU A 64 -3.31 0.02 10.78
CA GLU A 64 -3.90 1.31 10.40
C GLU A 64 -4.52 2.03 11.60
N ALA A 65 -5.20 1.31 12.50
CA ALA A 65 -5.73 1.86 13.73
C ALA A 65 -4.61 2.37 14.67
N ALA A 66 -3.48 1.64 14.75
CA ALA A 66 -2.30 2.07 15.47
C ALA A 66 -1.70 3.35 14.86
N ARG A 67 -1.60 3.41 13.52
CA ARG A 67 -1.15 4.61 12.80
C ARG A 67 -2.06 5.81 13.03
N SER A 68 -3.37 5.58 13.09
CA SER A 68 -4.38 6.62 13.33
C SER A 68 -4.47 7.05 14.79
N GLY A 69 -3.78 6.37 15.71
CA GLY A 69 -3.78 6.70 17.14
C GLY A 69 -5.10 6.39 17.87
N THR A 70 -5.97 5.56 17.30
CA THR A 70 -7.30 5.25 17.86
C THR A 70 -7.31 4.05 18.82
N LEU A 71 -6.15 3.41 19.02
CA LEU A 71 -6.00 2.26 19.92
C LEU A 71 -5.60 2.71 21.34
N GLU A 72 -6.54 3.30 22.08
CA GLU A 72 -6.27 3.81 23.44
C GLU A 72 -6.10 2.69 24.50
N ASN A 73 -6.50 1.44 24.20
CA ASN A 73 -6.50 0.32 25.16
C ASN A 73 -5.82 -0.96 24.66
N ALA A 74 -5.07 -0.91 23.56
CA ALA A 74 -4.39 -2.08 23.05
C ALA A 74 -3.01 -2.24 23.69
N ASN A 75 -2.89 -3.14 24.67
CA ASN A 75 -1.59 -3.53 25.23
C ASN A 75 -0.90 -4.51 24.26
N PHE A 76 -0.22 -3.96 23.26
CA PHE A 76 0.67 -4.74 22.41
C PHE A 76 1.94 -5.04 23.20
N SER A 77 2.04 -6.24 23.78
CA SER A 77 3.34 -6.85 24.11
C SER A 77 4.07 -7.36 22.85
N VAL A 78 3.68 -6.84 21.68
CA VAL A 78 4.52 -6.89 20.51
C VAL A 78 5.55 -5.81 20.75
N GLU A 79 6.81 -6.21 20.96
CA GLU A 79 7.95 -5.33 20.75
C GLU A 79 7.73 -4.69 19.38
N ALA A 80 7.13 -3.49 19.37
CA ALA A 80 7.10 -2.66 18.20
C ALA A 80 8.58 -2.46 17.93
N ALA A 81 9.11 -3.21 16.95
CA ALA A 81 10.46 -2.99 16.47
C ALA A 81 10.50 -1.50 16.17
N GLU A 82 11.20 -0.76 17.03
CA GLU A 82 11.31 0.68 16.91
C GLU A 82 11.67 0.92 15.45
N VAL A 83 10.84 1.69 14.76
CA VAL A 83 11.08 1.99 13.36
C VAL A 83 12.45 2.65 13.35
N ASP A 84 13.44 1.92 12.85
CA ASP A 84 14.82 2.40 12.83
C ASP A 84 14.86 3.61 11.90
N GLU A 85 14.71 4.80 12.49
CA GLU A 85 14.68 6.06 11.77
C GLU A 85 15.97 6.26 10.96
N THR A 86 17.07 5.63 11.37
CA THR A 86 18.34 5.67 10.63
C THR A 86 18.22 4.92 9.31
N LEU A 87 17.64 3.71 9.31
CA LEU A 87 17.38 2.91 8.12
C LEU A 87 16.36 3.60 7.18
N VAL A 88 15.32 4.21 7.75
CA VAL A 88 14.32 4.96 6.97
C VAL A 88 14.95 6.16 6.27
N ASN A 89 15.83 6.89 6.96
CA ASN A 89 16.54 8.02 6.39
C ASN A 89 17.55 7.60 5.31
N GLU A 90 18.26 6.50 5.52
CA GLU A 90 19.19 5.93 4.54
C GLU A 90 18.46 5.50 3.25
N LEU A 91 17.34 4.78 3.37
CA LEU A 91 16.53 4.38 2.22
C LEU A 91 15.96 5.59 1.46
N ARG A 92 15.55 6.64 2.17
CA ARG A 92 15.11 7.90 1.54
C ARG A 92 16.24 8.60 0.79
N GLN A 93 17.44 8.58 1.35
CA GLN A 93 18.61 9.13 0.69
C GLN A 93 18.94 8.36 -0.59
N GLN A 94 18.95 7.02 -0.54
CA GLN A 94 19.17 6.18 -1.72
C GLN A 94 18.11 6.43 -2.81
N ILE A 95 16.84 6.58 -2.44
CA ILE A 95 15.76 6.92 -3.38
C ILE A 95 16.03 8.27 -4.07
N ASN A 96 16.47 9.27 -3.31
CA ASN A 96 16.79 10.58 -3.88
C ASN A 96 18.00 10.52 -4.82
N GLU A 97 19.08 9.82 -4.43
CA GLU A 97 20.27 9.64 -5.24
C GLU A 97 19.95 8.91 -6.56
N LEU A 98 19.21 7.80 -6.50
CA LEU A 98 18.77 7.06 -7.68
C LEU A 98 17.85 7.91 -8.58
N THR A 99 16.98 8.73 -7.99
CA THR A 99 16.10 9.62 -8.75
C THR A 99 16.89 10.71 -9.49
N VAL A 100 17.92 11.27 -8.85
CA VAL A 100 18.81 12.26 -9.47
C VAL A 100 19.63 11.62 -10.60
N ALA A 101 20.19 10.44 -10.38
CA ALA A 101 20.94 9.70 -11.40
C ALA A 101 20.06 9.35 -12.62
N LEU A 102 18.82 8.88 -12.38
CA LEU A 102 17.88 8.57 -13.46
C LEU A 102 17.52 9.82 -14.28
N ASN A 103 17.34 10.97 -13.63
CA ASN A 103 17.00 12.21 -14.33
C ASN A 103 18.18 12.76 -15.14
N SER A 104 19.41 12.69 -14.62
CA SER A 104 20.59 13.11 -15.36
C SER A 104 20.86 12.22 -16.57
N GLU A 105 20.67 10.90 -16.44
CA GLU A 105 20.80 9.96 -17.54
C GLU A 105 19.71 10.18 -18.62
N LYS A 106 18.45 10.40 -18.21
CA LYS A 106 17.39 10.79 -19.14
C LYS A 106 17.74 12.06 -19.91
N GLN A 107 18.30 13.05 -19.25
CA GLN A 107 18.72 14.31 -19.89
C GLN A 107 19.86 14.09 -20.88
N ASN A 108 20.86 13.27 -20.54
CA ASN A 108 21.96 12.93 -21.45
C ASN A 108 21.48 12.17 -22.69
N VAL A 109 20.55 11.22 -22.55
CA VAL A 109 19.96 10.51 -23.69
C VAL A 109 19.21 11.47 -24.62
N VAL A 110 18.48 12.44 -24.07
CA VAL A 110 17.78 13.46 -24.86
C VAL A 110 18.77 14.36 -25.61
N LEU A 111 19.83 14.81 -24.95
CA LEU A 111 20.87 15.65 -25.57
C LEU A 111 21.62 14.89 -26.68
N SER A 112 21.96 13.62 -26.45
CA SER A 112 22.61 12.75 -27.44
C SER A 112 21.75 12.51 -28.68
N LYS A 113 20.43 12.30 -28.52
CA LYS A 113 19.51 12.16 -29.67
C LYS A 113 19.41 13.46 -30.46
N LYS A 114 19.45 14.61 -29.79
CA LYS A 114 19.40 15.92 -30.44
C LYS A 114 20.66 16.17 -31.28
N SER A 115 21.85 15.92 -30.71
CA SER A 115 23.11 16.11 -31.44
C SER A 115 23.24 15.17 -32.63
N LEU A 116 22.85 13.90 -32.50
CA LEU A 116 22.86 12.95 -33.61
C LEU A 116 21.98 13.40 -34.78
N LYS A 117 20.79 13.92 -34.49
CA LYS A 117 19.87 14.45 -35.50
C LYS A 117 20.44 15.69 -36.20
N GLU A 118 21.09 16.57 -35.45
CA GLU A 118 21.72 17.78 -35.99
C GLU A 118 22.88 17.43 -36.93
N THR A 119 23.77 16.51 -36.51
CA THR A 119 24.86 16.02 -37.36
C THR A 119 24.34 15.34 -38.62
N ALA A 120 23.32 14.47 -38.50
CA ALA A 120 22.71 13.83 -39.67
C ALA A 120 22.12 14.85 -40.65
N MET A 121 21.46 15.89 -40.14
CA MET A 121 20.87 16.95 -40.95
C MET A 121 21.95 17.77 -41.69
N GLU A 122 23.07 18.07 -41.03
CA GLU A 122 24.20 18.75 -41.66
C GLU A 122 24.77 17.94 -42.84
N HIS A 123 24.94 16.63 -42.66
CA HIS A 123 25.39 15.75 -43.74
C HIS A 123 24.40 15.69 -44.91
N VAL A 124 23.09 15.64 -44.63
CA VAL A 124 22.06 15.66 -45.68
C VAL A 124 22.09 16.97 -46.48
N VAL A 125 22.21 18.11 -45.79
CA VAL A 125 22.32 19.42 -46.45
C VAL A 125 23.58 19.50 -47.30
N ARG A 126 24.72 19.00 -46.80
CA ARG A 126 25.97 18.95 -47.58
C ARG A 126 25.82 18.08 -48.83
N LEU A 127 25.20 16.89 -48.72
CA LEU A 127 24.96 16.02 -49.87
C LEU A 127 24.03 16.67 -50.91
N ALA A 128 22.95 17.31 -50.46
CA ALA A 128 22.03 18.04 -51.34
C ALA A 128 22.73 19.19 -52.07
N ALA A 129 23.59 19.94 -51.37
CA ALA A 129 24.38 21.01 -51.98
C ALA A 129 25.40 20.48 -53.01
N MET A 130 25.99 19.30 -52.77
CA MET A 130 26.90 18.66 -53.72
C MET A 130 26.16 18.15 -54.96
N ASP A 131 24.93 17.67 -54.80
CA ASP A 131 24.06 17.22 -55.91
C ASP A 131 23.63 18.41 -56.77
N ASP A 132 23.21 19.53 -56.15
CA ASP A 132 22.92 20.80 -56.83
C ASP A 132 24.14 21.30 -57.63
N MET A 133 25.34 21.29 -57.04
CA MET A 133 26.57 21.69 -57.75
C MET A 133 26.89 20.76 -58.93
N ASN A 134 26.64 19.46 -58.82
CA ASN A 134 26.82 18.52 -59.93
C ASN A 134 25.80 18.77 -61.05
N SER A 135 24.54 19.10 -60.71
CA SER A 135 23.51 19.44 -61.70
C SER A 135 23.80 20.75 -62.45
N LEU A 136 24.49 21.70 -61.82
CA LEU A 136 24.92 22.97 -62.42
C LEU A 136 26.18 22.84 -63.30
N SER A 137 26.89 21.71 -63.19
CA SER A 137 28.14 21.44 -63.94
C SER A 137 27.91 20.59 -65.20
N GLN A 138 26.68 20.16 -65.49
CA GLN A 138 26.27 19.53 -66.75
C GLN A 138 25.49 20.52 -67.63
#